data_AF-A0A1N7GM58-F1
#
_entry.id   AF-A0A1N7GM58-F1
#
_cell.length_a   1.000
_cell.length_b   1.000
_cell.length_c   1.000
_cell.angle_alpha   90.00
_cell.angle_beta   90.00
_cell.angle_gamma   90.00
#
_symmetry.space_group_name_H-M   'P 1'
#
loop_
_entity.id
_entity.type
_entity.pdbx_description
1 polymer ?
#
loop_
_entity_poly.entity_id
_entity_poly.type
_entity_poly.pdbx_seq_one_letter_code
_entity_poly.pdbx_strand_id
1 'polypeptide(L)'
;MTRLAELLGIGVPIVLGPFGGLSSIELTASVSAGGGLGSFGLYGYTPERIHDTIARLRDATARPIAVNLWWPRGDEVAPADVDLTPVLDATAPLFAAAGAARPDIPAAFLPAVADQLDAVFAARPDVLSLVYGVPDAVTVARAREGGIRLVGTATSVAEAVALEDAGVDAVVATGMEAAGHRVSFLRDPAASLVGTFALVPQVVDALSVPVIAAGGIADRRGVAAAFALGAEGVQVGTAFLRTRQSAATAAHRAAIAAAADTETVLTRAMSGRWARGIPNRAVREIEAAGAIAPFPAQNWLTGVFRAAAAAAGEGELLSLWAGQAAGLARARRRRGGARRVARGAARGVRLGRVPDPEAVAVRGLGGLGHLDALDARQRRTVLRPGDEGLDGRRRSGDVRLDRAVPTVAHPAARADAFGLGAEGPPETDALHVTADGDLDGCHGIHCDLTR
;
A
#
# COMPACT_ATOMS: atom_id res chain seq x y z
N MET A 1 22.72 0.97 7.00
CA MET A 1 21.77 0.58 5.94
C MET A 1 20.92 -0.54 6.54
N THR A 2 19.62 -0.64 6.23
CA THR A 2 18.72 -1.70 6.76
C THR A 2 18.95 -3.02 6.01
N ARG A 3 18.63 -4.19 6.59
CA ARG A 3 18.76 -5.48 5.88
C ARG A 3 17.91 -5.49 4.62
N LEU A 4 16.73 -4.89 4.68
CA LEU A 4 15.83 -4.72 3.53
C LEU A 4 16.50 -3.98 2.36
N ALA A 5 17.18 -2.86 2.64
CA ALA A 5 17.83 -2.04 1.62
C ALA A 5 18.98 -2.79 0.92
N GLU A 6 19.73 -3.58 1.69
CA GLU A 6 20.78 -4.47 1.15
C GLU A 6 20.18 -5.60 0.31
N LEU A 7 19.13 -6.26 0.82
CA LEU A 7 18.42 -7.34 0.15
C LEU A 7 17.87 -6.93 -1.22
N LEU A 8 17.28 -5.73 -1.30
CA LEU A 8 16.61 -5.21 -2.50
C LEU A 8 17.54 -4.36 -3.39
N GLY A 9 18.78 -4.11 -2.98
CA GLY A 9 19.73 -3.30 -3.75
C GLY A 9 19.35 -1.82 -3.85
N ILE A 10 18.66 -1.28 -2.84
CA ILE A 10 18.14 0.10 -2.84
C ILE A 10 18.85 0.98 -1.81
N GLY A 11 18.90 2.29 -2.05
CA GLY A 11 19.56 3.26 -1.17
C GLY A 11 18.65 3.79 -0.05
N VAL A 12 17.35 3.76 -0.27
CA VAL A 12 16.33 4.25 0.67
C VAL A 12 15.25 3.17 0.82
N PRO A 13 14.89 2.77 2.06
CA PRO A 13 13.93 1.70 2.31
C PRO A 13 12.46 2.15 2.11
N ILE A 14 12.17 2.73 0.95
CA ILE A 14 10.85 3.16 0.51
C ILE A 14 10.49 2.37 -0.75
N VAL A 15 9.37 1.67 -0.68
CA VAL A 15 8.78 0.91 -1.78
C VAL A 15 7.55 1.66 -2.28
N LEU A 16 7.43 1.82 -3.61
CA LEU A 16 6.20 2.32 -4.21
C LEU A 16 5.12 1.24 -4.10
N GLY A 17 3.90 1.61 -3.72
CA GLY A 17 2.76 0.71 -3.77
C GLY A 17 2.43 0.32 -5.23
N PRO A 18 2.32 -0.97 -5.57
CA PRO A 18 1.94 -1.38 -6.92
C PRO A 18 0.46 -1.13 -7.19
N PHE A 19 0.14 -0.36 -8.23
CA PHE A 19 -1.26 -0.01 -8.55
C PHE A 19 -1.82 -0.87 -9.69
N GLY A 20 -2.74 -1.78 -9.39
CA GLY A 20 -3.46 -2.55 -10.42
C GLY A 20 -4.34 -1.63 -11.28
N GLY A 21 -3.93 -1.37 -12.52
CA GLY A 21 -4.65 -0.51 -13.48
C GLY A 21 -4.32 0.99 -13.42
N LEU A 22 -3.48 1.45 -12.49
CA LEU A 22 -3.02 2.85 -12.36
C LEU A 22 -1.50 2.97 -12.25
N SER A 23 -0.75 1.89 -12.50
CA SER A 23 0.71 1.92 -12.48
C SER A 23 1.25 2.77 -13.64
N SER A 24 2.34 3.48 -13.38
CA SER A 24 2.99 4.40 -14.33
C SER A 24 4.47 4.08 -14.42
N ILE A 25 4.96 3.88 -15.65
CA ILE A 25 6.38 3.67 -15.91
C ILE A 25 7.19 4.87 -15.39
N GLU A 26 6.71 6.09 -15.63
CA GLU A 26 7.39 7.31 -15.19
C GLU A 26 7.50 7.37 -13.65
N LEU A 27 6.43 7.02 -12.93
CA LEU A 27 6.44 7.01 -11.47
C LEU A 27 7.35 5.91 -10.92
N THR A 28 7.23 4.70 -11.45
CA THR A 28 8.06 3.56 -11.05
C THR A 28 9.53 3.88 -11.26
N ALA A 29 9.91 4.34 -12.46
CA ALA A 29 11.29 4.71 -12.78
C ALA A 29 11.79 5.88 -11.92
N SER A 30 10.94 6.90 -11.69
CA SER A 30 11.28 8.01 -10.80
C SER A 30 11.63 7.51 -9.41
N VAL A 31 10.78 6.68 -8.78
CA VAL A 31 11.04 6.15 -7.42
C VAL A 31 12.35 5.36 -7.36
N SER A 32 12.61 4.51 -8.35
CA SER A 32 13.88 3.77 -8.45
C SER A 32 15.08 4.70 -8.61
N ALA A 33 14.98 5.74 -9.44
CA ALA A 33 16.03 6.76 -9.61
C ALA A 33 16.30 7.54 -8.32
N GLY A 34 15.27 7.79 -7.50
CA GLY A 34 15.40 8.37 -6.16
C GLY A 34 16.03 7.46 -5.10
N GLY A 35 16.42 6.25 -5.48
CA GLY A 35 17.05 5.27 -4.58
C GLY A 35 16.07 4.41 -3.79
N GLY A 36 14.76 4.56 -3.98
CA GLY A 36 13.76 3.62 -3.48
C GLY A 36 13.58 2.41 -4.41
N LEU A 37 12.58 1.59 -4.13
CA LEU A 37 12.12 0.53 -5.02
C LEU A 37 10.85 0.97 -5.74
N GLY A 38 10.97 1.33 -7.02
CA GLY A 38 9.81 1.47 -7.89
C GLY A 38 9.10 0.12 -8.05
N SER A 39 7.77 0.11 -7.94
CA SER A 39 6.95 -1.09 -8.08
C SER A 39 5.82 -0.87 -9.09
N PHE A 40 5.52 -1.89 -9.90
CA PHE A 40 4.52 -1.82 -10.97
C PHE A 40 3.51 -2.97 -10.87
N GLY A 41 2.22 -2.64 -10.80
CA GLY A 41 1.12 -3.62 -10.79
C GLY A 41 0.77 -4.15 -12.17
N LEU A 42 0.84 -5.48 -12.35
CA LEU A 42 0.58 -6.18 -13.62
C LEU A 42 -0.80 -6.83 -13.69
N TYR A 43 -1.72 -6.47 -12.77
CA TYR A 43 -3.05 -7.06 -12.71
C TYR A 43 -3.75 -7.08 -14.08
N GLY A 44 -4.16 -8.29 -14.50
CA GLY A 44 -4.88 -8.52 -15.75
C GLY A 44 -4.06 -8.36 -17.04
N TYR A 45 -2.73 -8.27 -16.97
CA TYR A 45 -1.89 -8.15 -18.17
C TYR A 45 -1.67 -9.50 -18.85
N THR A 46 -1.65 -9.51 -20.19
CA THR A 46 -1.22 -10.68 -20.98
C THR A 46 0.30 -10.86 -20.91
N PRO A 47 0.84 -12.04 -21.24
CA PRO A 47 2.28 -12.28 -21.31
C PRO A 47 3.05 -11.24 -22.13
N GLU A 48 2.55 -10.89 -23.31
CA GLU A 48 3.18 -9.92 -24.22
C GLU A 48 3.25 -8.53 -23.58
N ARG A 49 2.14 -8.10 -22.95
CA ARG A 49 2.08 -6.83 -22.27
C ARG A 49 3.01 -6.78 -21.06
N ILE A 50 3.20 -7.90 -20.36
CA ILE A 50 4.17 -8.01 -19.25
C ILE A 50 5.59 -7.80 -19.78
N HIS A 51 5.97 -8.49 -20.85
CA HIS A 51 7.28 -8.34 -21.49
C HIS A 51 7.54 -6.89 -21.91
N ASP A 52 6.61 -6.30 -22.67
CA ASP A 52 6.74 -4.91 -23.14
C ASP A 52 6.82 -3.92 -21.97
N THR A 53 6.05 -4.14 -20.91
CA THR A 53 6.05 -3.25 -19.74
C THR A 53 7.37 -3.32 -19.01
N ILE A 54 7.92 -4.52 -18.78
CA ILE A 54 9.20 -4.69 -18.09
C ILE A 54 10.34 -4.14 -18.95
N ALA A 55 10.33 -4.35 -20.27
CA ALA A 55 11.29 -3.75 -21.19
C ALA A 55 11.29 -2.23 -21.07
N ARG A 56 10.12 -1.59 -21.15
CA ARG A 56 10.00 -0.13 -21.00
C ARG A 56 10.43 0.39 -19.63
N LEU A 57 10.23 -0.38 -18.56
CA LEU A 57 10.73 -0.04 -17.24
C LEU A 57 12.26 -0.07 -17.20
N ARG A 58 12.89 -1.07 -17.85
CA ARG A 58 14.35 -1.17 -17.97
C ARG A 58 14.94 -0.06 -18.84
N ASP A 59 14.24 0.36 -19.89
CA ASP A 59 14.63 1.53 -20.69
C ASP A 59 14.56 2.83 -19.87
N ALA A 60 13.59 2.95 -18.97
CA ALA A 60 13.38 4.14 -18.16
C ALA A 60 14.31 4.21 -16.93
N THR A 61 14.86 3.08 -16.45
CA THR A 61 15.76 3.05 -15.30
C THR A 61 16.65 1.81 -15.26
N ALA A 62 17.94 2.03 -14.96
CA ALA A 62 18.89 0.96 -14.64
C ALA A 62 18.88 0.53 -13.16
N ARG A 63 18.11 1.23 -12.30
CA ARG A 63 17.95 0.91 -10.87
C ARG A 63 16.93 -0.21 -10.66
N PRO A 64 16.95 -0.90 -9.50
CA PRO A 64 16.03 -2.00 -9.23
C PRO A 64 14.56 -1.62 -9.40
N ILE A 65 13.79 -2.56 -9.97
CA ILE A 65 12.34 -2.46 -10.13
C ILE A 65 11.65 -3.70 -9.55
N ALA A 66 10.47 -3.48 -9.01
CA ALA A 66 9.55 -4.52 -8.63
C ALA A 66 8.37 -4.59 -9.59
N VAL A 67 7.87 -5.80 -9.81
CA VAL A 67 6.54 -6.01 -10.41
C VAL A 67 5.64 -6.75 -9.42
N ASN A 68 4.34 -6.59 -9.57
CA ASN A 68 3.35 -7.18 -8.68
C ASN A 68 2.32 -8.02 -9.44
N LEU A 69 2.11 -9.24 -8.95
CA LEU A 69 1.09 -10.17 -9.43
C LEU A 69 0.09 -10.53 -8.33
N TRP A 70 -1.11 -10.92 -8.75
CA TRP A 70 -2.16 -11.40 -7.86
C TRP A 70 -2.14 -12.92 -7.87
N TRP A 71 -1.93 -13.52 -6.70
CA TRP A 71 -2.03 -14.96 -6.55
C TRP A 71 -3.51 -15.38 -6.55
N PRO A 72 -3.87 -16.53 -7.14
CA PRO A 72 -5.24 -17.03 -7.07
C PRO A 72 -5.63 -17.29 -5.61
N ARG A 73 -6.80 -16.79 -5.20
CA ARG A 73 -7.37 -17.06 -3.88
C ARG A 73 -8.27 -18.30 -3.89
N GLY A 74 -8.72 -18.72 -5.07
CA GLY A 74 -9.66 -19.84 -5.26
C GLY A 74 -11.13 -19.43 -5.16
N ASP A 75 -11.42 -18.13 -5.01
CA ASP A 75 -12.77 -17.56 -4.98
C ASP A 75 -13.13 -16.79 -6.26
N GLU A 76 -12.23 -16.82 -7.27
CA GLU A 76 -12.45 -16.24 -8.58
C GLU A 76 -13.50 -17.02 -9.40
N VAL A 77 -14.51 -16.32 -9.92
CA VAL A 77 -15.54 -16.92 -10.81
C VAL A 77 -15.16 -16.82 -12.29
N ALA A 78 -15.51 -17.85 -13.08
CA ALA A 78 -15.45 -17.78 -14.54
C ALA A 78 -16.77 -17.22 -15.12
N PRO A 79 -16.80 -16.78 -16.40
CA PRO A 79 -18.02 -16.28 -17.02
C PRO A 79 -19.21 -17.24 -16.98
N ALA A 80 -18.96 -18.55 -17.03
CA ALA A 80 -20.00 -19.58 -16.96
C ALA A 80 -20.59 -19.76 -15.55
N ASP A 81 -19.91 -19.27 -14.51
CA ASP A 81 -20.27 -19.52 -13.10
C ASP A 81 -21.19 -18.43 -12.52
N VAL A 82 -21.49 -17.38 -13.28
CA VAL A 82 -22.19 -16.19 -12.78
C VAL A 82 -23.21 -15.64 -13.78
N ASP A 83 -24.44 -15.41 -13.32
CA ASP A 83 -25.43 -14.61 -14.07
C ASP A 83 -25.16 -13.12 -13.82
N LEU A 84 -24.71 -12.42 -14.87
CA LEU A 84 -24.44 -10.99 -14.82
C LEU A 84 -25.65 -10.12 -15.16
N THR A 85 -26.78 -10.70 -15.56
CA THR A 85 -27.98 -9.95 -15.95
C THR A 85 -28.42 -8.97 -14.87
N PRO A 86 -28.56 -9.36 -13.58
CA PRO A 86 -28.99 -8.43 -12.54
C PRO A 86 -28.02 -7.27 -12.33
N VAL A 87 -26.70 -7.53 -12.44
CA VAL A 87 -25.66 -6.52 -12.24
C VAL A 87 -25.59 -5.56 -13.43
N LEU A 88 -25.71 -6.08 -14.65
CA LEU A 88 -25.74 -5.27 -15.87
C LEU A 88 -26.98 -4.36 -15.90
N ASP A 89 -28.14 -4.86 -15.47
CA ASP A 89 -29.35 -4.07 -15.40
C ASP A 89 -29.26 -3.00 -14.30
N ALA A 90 -28.75 -3.35 -13.12
CA ALA A 90 -28.51 -2.41 -12.02
C ALA A 90 -27.49 -1.31 -12.37
N THR A 91 -26.50 -1.62 -13.22
CA THR A 91 -25.43 -0.68 -13.60
C THR A 91 -25.70 0.04 -14.93
N ALA A 92 -26.81 -0.26 -15.62
CA ALA A 92 -27.15 0.37 -16.90
C ALA A 92 -27.14 1.92 -16.86
N PRO A 93 -27.61 2.61 -15.80
CA PRO A 93 -27.50 4.07 -15.69
C PRO A 93 -26.05 4.58 -15.66
N LEU A 94 -25.11 3.80 -15.11
CA LEU A 94 -23.68 4.16 -15.06
C LEU A 94 -23.03 3.98 -16.43
N PHE A 95 -23.39 2.94 -17.17
CA PHE A 95 -22.98 2.77 -18.57
C PHE A 95 -23.46 3.94 -19.44
N ALA A 96 -24.74 4.30 -19.33
CA ALA A 96 -25.30 5.43 -20.05
C ALA A 96 -24.60 6.76 -19.67
N ALA A 97 -24.34 6.99 -18.38
CA ALA A 97 -23.63 8.18 -17.92
C ALA A 97 -22.18 8.25 -18.41
N ALA A 98 -21.50 7.09 -18.56
CA ALA A 98 -20.15 7.02 -19.10
C ALA A 98 -20.09 7.11 -20.63
N GLY A 99 -21.24 7.08 -21.32
CA GLY A 99 -21.29 6.93 -22.78
C GLY A 99 -20.78 5.56 -23.26
N ALA A 100 -20.82 4.55 -22.41
CA ALA A 100 -20.36 3.20 -22.72
C ALA A 100 -21.52 2.28 -23.13
N ALA A 101 -21.29 1.45 -24.14
CA ALA A 101 -22.22 0.37 -24.47
C ALA A 101 -22.14 -0.76 -23.42
N ARG A 102 -23.25 -1.49 -23.26
CA ARG A 102 -23.28 -2.74 -22.50
C ARG A 102 -22.32 -3.74 -23.17
N PRO A 103 -21.36 -4.33 -22.44
CA PRO A 103 -20.38 -5.23 -23.03
C PRO A 103 -20.95 -6.62 -23.27
N ASP A 104 -20.42 -7.30 -24.29
CA ASP A 104 -20.55 -8.75 -24.42
C ASP A 104 -19.65 -9.44 -23.40
N ILE A 105 -20.12 -10.56 -22.85
CA ILE A 105 -19.38 -11.33 -21.84
C ILE A 105 -18.20 -12.04 -22.54
N PRO A 106 -16.95 -11.88 -22.06
CA PRO A 106 -15.78 -12.49 -22.67
C PRO A 106 -15.71 -13.99 -22.35
N ALA A 107 -14.85 -14.71 -23.08
CA ALA A 107 -14.54 -16.11 -22.77
C ALA A 107 -13.82 -16.28 -21.41
N ALA A 108 -13.04 -15.29 -20.99
CA ALA A 108 -12.38 -15.27 -19.69
C ALA A 108 -12.30 -13.82 -19.16
N PHE A 109 -12.44 -13.63 -17.86
CA PHE A 109 -12.30 -12.31 -17.22
C PHE A 109 -10.84 -11.92 -16.96
N LEU A 110 -9.95 -12.91 -16.79
CA LEU A 110 -8.54 -12.73 -16.49
C LEU A 110 -7.67 -13.72 -17.27
N PRO A 111 -6.43 -13.34 -17.62
CA PRO A 111 -5.40 -14.30 -18.05
C PRO A 111 -5.07 -15.30 -16.94
N ALA A 112 -4.55 -16.47 -17.32
CA ALA A 112 -4.06 -17.45 -16.35
C ALA A 112 -2.80 -16.92 -15.63
N VAL A 113 -2.74 -17.09 -14.32
CA VAL A 113 -1.59 -16.63 -13.52
C VAL A 113 -0.30 -17.35 -13.90
N ALA A 114 -0.38 -18.62 -14.32
CA ALA A 114 0.78 -19.36 -14.82
C ALA A 114 1.47 -18.66 -16.00
N ASP A 115 0.68 -18.22 -16.99
CA ASP A 115 1.21 -17.50 -18.16
C ASP A 115 1.84 -16.16 -17.77
N GLN A 116 1.24 -15.47 -16.78
CA GLN A 116 1.81 -14.22 -16.25
C GLN A 116 3.13 -14.45 -15.53
N LEU A 117 3.22 -15.52 -14.72
CA LEU A 117 4.45 -15.90 -14.02
C LEU A 117 5.55 -16.25 -15.01
N ASP A 118 5.24 -17.01 -16.06
CA ASP A 118 6.21 -17.36 -17.10
C ASP A 118 6.78 -16.11 -17.78
N ALA A 119 5.92 -15.15 -18.15
CA ALA A 119 6.35 -13.89 -18.74
C ALA A 119 7.23 -13.07 -17.77
N VAL A 120 6.85 -12.98 -16.50
CA VAL A 120 7.64 -12.28 -15.47
C VAL A 120 9.01 -12.93 -15.28
N PHE A 121 9.06 -14.25 -15.14
CA PHE A 121 10.32 -14.97 -14.95
C PHE A 121 11.24 -14.85 -16.16
N ALA A 122 10.70 -14.90 -17.38
CA ALA A 122 11.47 -14.68 -18.59
C ALA A 122 11.99 -13.23 -18.69
N ALA A 123 11.23 -12.24 -18.20
CA ALA A 123 11.64 -10.83 -18.22
C ALA A 123 12.61 -10.42 -17.09
N ARG A 124 12.75 -11.23 -16.02
CA ARG A 124 13.72 -11.04 -14.91
C ARG A 124 13.72 -9.63 -14.28
N PRO A 125 12.62 -9.19 -13.64
CA PRO A 125 12.65 -8.02 -12.75
C PRO A 125 13.56 -8.28 -11.54
N ASP A 126 13.95 -7.26 -10.78
CA ASP A 126 14.77 -7.47 -9.56
C ASP A 126 13.92 -8.07 -8.43
N VAL A 127 12.63 -7.72 -8.39
CA VAL A 127 11.70 -8.15 -7.35
C VAL A 127 10.35 -8.53 -7.98
N LEU A 128 9.79 -9.66 -7.56
CA LEU A 128 8.40 -10.04 -7.77
C LEU A 128 7.67 -10.00 -6.43
N SER A 129 6.69 -9.09 -6.34
CA SER A 129 5.80 -9.00 -5.18
C SER A 129 4.46 -9.68 -5.45
N LEU A 130 3.88 -10.29 -4.42
CA LEU A 130 2.66 -11.09 -4.51
C LEU A 130 1.64 -10.63 -3.47
N VAL A 131 0.36 -10.75 -3.83
CA VAL A 131 -0.80 -10.50 -2.96
C VAL A 131 -1.79 -11.67 -3.06
N TYR A 132 -2.67 -11.83 -2.07
CA TYR A 132 -3.74 -12.85 -2.00
C TYR A 132 -3.34 -14.32 -1.85
N GLY A 133 -2.07 -14.64 -1.64
CA GLY A 133 -1.71 -16.03 -1.44
C GLY A 133 -0.24 -16.26 -1.20
N VAL A 134 0.08 -17.54 -1.09
CA VAL A 134 1.41 -18.07 -0.80
C VAL A 134 1.97 -18.68 -2.08
N PRO A 135 3.17 -18.28 -2.55
CA PRO A 135 3.76 -18.89 -3.73
C PRO A 135 4.08 -20.37 -3.48
N ASP A 136 3.91 -21.20 -4.51
CA ASP A 136 4.30 -22.60 -4.43
C ASP A 136 5.83 -22.79 -4.51
N ALA A 137 6.30 -23.98 -4.14
CA ALA A 137 7.72 -24.30 -4.12
C ALA A 137 8.40 -24.17 -5.50
N VAL A 138 7.65 -24.40 -6.59
CA VAL A 138 8.16 -24.25 -7.96
C VAL A 138 8.43 -22.78 -8.26
N THR A 139 7.51 -21.90 -7.89
CA THR A 139 7.62 -20.45 -8.05
C THR A 139 8.80 -19.90 -7.26
N VAL A 140 8.97 -20.37 -6.02
CA VAL A 140 10.10 -19.98 -5.16
C VAL A 140 11.44 -20.44 -5.75
N ALA A 141 11.51 -21.69 -6.22
CA ALA A 141 12.71 -22.21 -6.89
C ALA A 141 13.07 -21.40 -8.15
N ARG A 142 12.09 -21.12 -9.01
CA ARG A 142 12.30 -20.33 -10.23
C ARG A 142 12.74 -18.90 -9.94
N ALA A 143 12.15 -18.25 -8.93
CA ALA A 143 12.58 -16.92 -8.53
C ALA A 143 14.05 -16.93 -8.08
N ARG A 144 14.43 -17.92 -7.26
CA ARG A 144 15.80 -18.09 -6.78
C ARG A 144 16.79 -18.33 -7.91
N GLU A 145 16.48 -19.22 -8.85
CA GLU A 145 17.29 -19.50 -10.04
C GLU A 145 17.45 -18.26 -10.93
N GLY A 146 16.39 -17.46 -11.04
CA GLY A 146 16.39 -16.20 -11.79
C GLY A 146 17.06 -15.02 -11.07
N GLY A 147 17.46 -15.18 -9.81
CA GLY A 147 17.98 -14.07 -8.99
C GLY A 147 16.93 -13.01 -8.62
N ILE A 148 15.64 -13.37 -8.65
CA ILE A 148 14.50 -12.48 -8.41
C ILE A 148 14.12 -12.60 -6.94
N ARG A 149 14.01 -11.45 -6.24
CA ARG A 149 13.53 -11.43 -4.85
C ARG A 149 12.01 -11.58 -4.79
N LEU A 150 11.52 -12.42 -3.90
CA LEU A 150 10.10 -12.59 -3.64
C LEU A 150 9.66 -11.77 -2.43
N VAL A 151 8.60 -10.99 -2.61
CA VAL A 151 7.99 -10.20 -1.53
C VAL A 151 6.52 -10.57 -1.38
N GLY A 152 6.15 -11.17 -0.26
CA GLY A 152 4.75 -11.49 0.05
C GLY A 152 4.04 -10.32 0.74
N THR A 153 2.71 -10.26 0.66
CA THR A 153 1.90 -9.25 1.38
C THR A 153 0.93 -9.92 2.35
N ALA A 154 0.98 -9.52 3.62
CA ALA A 154 0.16 -10.07 4.70
C ALA A 154 -0.70 -9.01 5.38
N THR A 155 -1.89 -9.41 5.82
CA THR A 155 -2.82 -8.59 6.60
C THR A 155 -2.97 -9.06 8.05
N SER A 156 -2.32 -10.19 8.39
CA SER A 156 -2.30 -10.79 9.72
C SER A 156 -0.97 -11.51 9.96
N VAL A 157 -0.67 -11.81 11.22
CA VAL A 157 0.54 -12.57 11.59
C VAL A 157 0.54 -13.97 10.97
N ALA A 158 -0.61 -14.66 10.96
CA ALA A 158 -0.72 -16.00 10.39
C ALA A 158 -0.39 -16.02 8.88
N GLU A 159 -0.83 -15.00 8.14
CA GLU A 159 -0.49 -14.84 6.72
C GLU A 159 1.00 -14.54 6.53
N ALA A 160 1.57 -13.71 7.41
CA ALA A 160 2.98 -13.34 7.36
C ALA A 160 3.88 -14.56 7.59
N VAL A 161 3.57 -15.39 8.58
CA VAL A 161 4.28 -16.65 8.86
C VAL A 161 4.14 -17.62 7.69
N ALA A 162 2.93 -17.79 7.14
CA ALA A 162 2.73 -18.67 5.99
C ALA A 162 3.56 -18.25 4.75
N LEU A 163 3.78 -16.95 4.55
CA LEU A 163 4.65 -16.44 3.49
C LEU A 163 6.13 -16.72 3.77
N GLU A 164 6.60 -16.50 5.00
CA GLU A 164 7.98 -16.82 5.39
C GLU A 164 8.26 -18.32 5.27
N ASP A 165 7.35 -19.17 5.75
CA ASP A 165 7.45 -20.64 5.64
C ASP A 165 7.56 -21.11 4.19
N ALA A 166 6.95 -20.39 3.25
CA ALA A 166 7.07 -20.66 1.82
C ALA A 166 8.39 -20.18 1.22
N GLY A 167 9.16 -19.33 1.92
CA GLY A 167 10.47 -18.86 1.50
C GLY A 167 10.48 -17.55 0.73
N VAL A 168 9.54 -16.64 1.01
CA VAL A 168 9.67 -15.25 0.50
C VAL A 168 10.86 -14.55 1.17
N ASP A 169 11.50 -13.60 0.47
CA ASP A 169 12.66 -12.87 0.98
C ASP A 169 12.28 -11.72 1.93
N ALA A 170 11.07 -11.17 1.83
CA ALA A 170 10.53 -10.13 2.71
C ALA A 170 9.00 -10.13 2.73
N VAL A 171 8.40 -9.51 3.75
CA VAL A 171 6.93 -9.43 3.91
C VAL A 171 6.47 -7.98 4.04
N VAL A 172 5.49 -7.59 3.23
CA VAL A 172 4.71 -6.35 3.40
C VAL A 172 3.60 -6.60 4.41
N ALA A 173 3.68 -5.98 5.58
CA ALA A 173 2.60 -5.97 6.57
C ALA A 173 1.65 -4.79 6.28
N THR A 174 0.47 -5.07 5.71
CA THR A 174 -0.47 -4.05 5.25
C THR A 174 -1.70 -3.89 6.15
N GLY A 175 -1.70 -2.82 6.93
CA GLY A 175 -2.80 -2.47 7.84
C GLY A 175 -4.08 -2.08 7.09
N MET A 176 -5.20 -2.12 7.80
CA MET A 176 -6.53 -1.84 7.25
C MET A 176 -6.69 -0.41 6.70
N GLU A 177 -5.79 0.50 7.08
CA GLU A 177 -5.67 1.88 6.60
C GLU A 177 -5.27 1.95 5.12
N ALA A 178 -4.71 0.88 4.56
CA ALA A 178 -4.21 0.82 3.19
C ALA A 178 -5.32 1.02 2.14
N ALA A 179 -4.95 1.68 1.04
CA ALA A 179 -5.79 1.91 -0.12
C ALA A 179 -5.98 0.64 -0.97
N GLY A 180 -7.02 0.63 -1.80
CA GLY A 180 -7.25 -0.45 -2.75
C GLY A 180 -7.60 -1.74 -2.02
N HIS A 181 -7.38 -2.87 -2.66
CA HIS A 181 -7.86 -4.15 -2.16
C HIS A 181 -7.28 -4.56 -0.81
N ARG A 182 -8.13 -5.13 0.04
CA ARG A 182 -7.70 -5.90 1.21
C ARG A 182 -7.27 -7.28 0.74
N VAL A 183 -5.97 -7.50 0.76
CA VAL A 183 -5.32 -8.67 0.14
C VAL A 183 -5.23 -9.90 1.04
N SER A 184 -6.08 -9.96 2.06
CA SER A 184 -6.19 -11.10 2.98
C SER A 184 -6.52 -12.38 2.21
N PHE A 185 -5.92 -13.48 2.63
CA PHE A 185 -6.04 -14.77 1.96
C PHE A 185 -6.26 -15.95 2.91
N LEU A 186 -5.94 -15.85 4.20
CA LEU A 186 -6.29 -16.89 5.18
C LEU A 186 -7.63 -16.65 5.88
N ARG A 187 -8.03 -15.38 6.03
CA ARG A 187 -9.33 -15.01 6.62
C ARG A 187 -10.12 -14.15 5.65
N ASP A 188 -11.42 -14.06 5.91
CA ASP A 188 -12.27 -13.10 5.20
C ASP A 188 -11.71 -11.67 5.36
N PRO A 189 -11.56 -10.88 4.28
CA PRO A 189 -10.99 -9.55 4.35
C PRO A 189 -11.76 -8.58 5.25
N ALA A 190 -13.08 -8.74 5.41
CA ALA A 190 -13.87 -7.91 6.32
C ALA A 190 -13.64 -8.28 7.79
N ALA A 191 -13.11 -9.47 8.07
CA ALA A 191 -12.67 -9.90 9.39
C ALA A 191 -11.16 -9.69 9.64
N SER A 192 -10.39 -9.27 8.62
CA SER A 192 -8.94 -9.02 8.69
C SER A 192 -8.61 -7.52 8.62
N LEU A 193 -9.12 -6.79 9.62
CA LEU A 193 -9.07 -5.33 9.72
C LEU A 193 -8.09 -4.84 10.80
N VAL A 194 -6.96 -5.53 10.98
CA VAL A 194 -5.91 -5.09 11.92
C VAL A 194 -5.26 -3.81 11.38
N GLY A 195 -5.15 -2.78 12.23
CA GLY A 195 -4.51 -1.51 11.87
C GLY A 195 -2.98 -1.63 11.84
N THR A 196 -2.31 -0.80 11.04
CA THR A 196 -0.83 -0.80 10.85
C THR A 196 -0.09 -0.73 12.18
N PHE A 197 -0.55 0.12 13.11
CA PHE A 197 0.12 0.32 14.40
C PHE A 197 0.16 -0.94 15.27
N ALA A 198 -0.87 -1.80 15.16
CA ALA A 198 -0.92 -3.07 15.86
C ALA A 198 -0.29 -4.21 15.05
N LEU A 199 -0.49 -4.21 13.73
CA LEU A 199 -0.06 -5.30 12.85
C LEU A 199 1.47 -5.36 12.73
N VAL A 200 2.12 -4.23 12.46
CA VAL A 200 3.56 -4.18 12.15
C VAL A 200 4.43 -4.80 13.25
N PRO A 201 4.35 -4.39 14.53
CA PRO A 201 5.23 -4.94 15.56
C PRO A 201 4.98 -6.44 15.77
N GLN A 202 3.72 -6.90 15.72
CA GLN A 202 3.41 -8.32 15.86
C GLN A 202 3.99 -9.17 14.73
N VAL A 203 4.02 -8.65 13.50
CA VAL A 203 4.65 -9.34 12.35
C VAL A 203 6.17 -9.30 12.48
N VAL A 204 6.75 -8.18 12.90
CA VAL A 204 8.20 -8.06 13.15
C VAL A 204 8.66 -9.07 14.19
N ASP A 205 7.93 -9.24 15.29
CA ASP A 205 8.26 -10.19 16.35
C ASP A 205 8.12 -11.65 15.91
N ALA A 206 7.28 -11.92 14.91
CA ALA A 206 6.97 -13.26 14.43
C ALA A 206 7.89 -13.76 13.31
N LEU A 207 8.54 -12.85 12.57
CA LEU A 207 9.31 -13.18 11.36
C LEU A 207 10.81 -12.99 11.55
N SER A 208 11.60 -13.75 10.81
CA SER A 208 13.04 -13.56 10.67
C SER A 208 13.40 -12.69 9.45
N VAL A 209 12.60 -12.74 8.38
CA VAL A 209 12.76 -11.93 7.18
C VAL A 209 12.39 -10.45 7.41
N PRO A 210 12.92 -9.52 6.59
CA PRO A 210 12.58 -8.10 6.73
C PRO A 210 11.09 -7.80 6.53
N VAL A 211 10.58 -6.88 7.35
CA VAL A 211 9.18 -6.42 7.31
C VAL A 211 9.07 -5.02 6.73
N ILE A 212 8.16 -4.84 5.78
CA ILE A 212 7.84 -3.57 5.12
C ILE A 212 6.47 -3.12 5.61
N ALA A 213 6.38 -1.98 6.31
CA ALA A 213 5.11 -1.46 6.79
C ALA A 213 4.31 -0.80 5.66
N ALA A 214 3.02 -1.11 5.55
CA ALA A 214 2.12 -0.50 4.57
C ALA A 214 0.77 -0.13 5.20
N GLY A 215 0.14 0.93 4.68
CA GLY A 215 -1.14 1.45 5.16
C GLY A 215 -0.96 2.61 6.14
N GLY A 216 -1.64 3.73 5.86
CA GLY A 216 -1.60 4.93 6.71
C GLY A 216 -0.32 5.78 6.62
N ILE A 217 0.67 5.39 5.82
CA ILE A 217 1.95 6.10 5.69
C ILE A 217 1.88 7.08 4.52
N ALA A 218 1.94 8.39 4.81
CA ALA A 218 1.85 9.45 3.80
C ALA A 218 2.97 10.51 3.88
N ASP A 219 3.66 10.62 5.02
CA ASP A 219 4.73 11.59 5.25
C ASP A 219 5.81 11.04 6.20
N ARG A 220 6.82 11.87 6.49
CA ARG A 220 7.95 11.53 7.35
C ARG A 220 7.58 11.02 8.74
N ARG A 221 6.43 11.44 9.30
CA ARG A 221 5.98 11.01 10.63
C ARG A 221 5.54 9.55 10.58
N GLY A 222 4.76 9.20 9.56
CA GLY A 222 4.36 7.81 9.31
C GLY A 222 5.56 6.89 9.06
N VAL A 223 6.57 7.39 8.32
CA VAL A 223 7.81 6.64 8.13
C VAL A 223 8.54 6.42 9.45
N ALA A 224 8.78 7.49 10.22
CA ALA A 224 9.46 7.37 11.52
C ALA A 224 8.71 6.43 12.48
N ALA A 225 7.37 6.49 12.52
CA ALA A 225 6.55 5.58 13.32
C ALA A 225 6.71 4.12 12.89
N ALA A 226 6.70 3.84 11.58
CA ALA A 226 6.90 2.47 11.08
C ALA A 226 8.27 1.89 11.50
N PHE A 227 9.34 2.68 11.42
CA PHE A 227 10.66 2.26 11.91
C PHE A 227 10.69 2.06 13.42
N ALA A 228 10.00 2.91 14.19
CA ALA A 228 9.88 2.72 15.64
C ALA A 228 9.10 1.45 16.03
N LEU A 229 8.20 0.98 15.16
CA LEU A 229 7.48 -0.29 15.29
C LEU A 229 8.29 -1.51 14.81
N GLY A 230 9.55 -1.32 14.39
CA GLY A 230 10.46 -2.39 14.00
C GLY A 230 10.48 -2.73 12.50
N ALA A 231 9.71 -2.03 11.66
CA ALA A 231 9.79 -2.23 10.22
C ALA A 231 11.15 -1.80 9.66
N GLU A 232 11.62 -2.48 8.62
CA GLU A 232 12.88 -2.18 7.94
C GLU A 232 12.69 -1.35 6.67
N GLY A 233 11.44 -1.10 6.31
CA GLY A 233 11.05 -0.18 5.25
C GLY A 233 9.56 0.10 5.23
N VAL A 234 9.14 0.93 4.29
CA VAL A 234 7.75 1.33 4.13
C VAL A 234 7.30 1.18 2.69
N GLN A 235 6.06 0.73 2.48
CA GLN A 235 5.40 0.75 1.19
C GLN A 235 4.34 1.86 1.17
N VAL A 236 4.49 2.79 0.23
CA VAL A 236 3.68 4.01 0.17
C VAL A 236 2.87 4.03 -1.12
N GLY A 237 1.54 4.15 -1.00
CA GLY A 237 0.61 4.17 -2.14
C GLY A 237 0.01 5.56 -2.37
N THR A 238 -1.03 5.90 -1.61
CA THR A 238 -1.87 7.09 -1.82
C THR A 238 -1.10 8.41 -1.93
N ALA A 239 0.00 8.58 -1.18
CA ALA A 239 0.82 9.79 -1.29
C ALA A 239 1.47 9.94 -2.67
N PHE A 240 1.93 8.84 -3.28
CA PHE A 240 2.52 8.87 -4.61
C PHE A 240 1.49 9.11 -5.73
N LEU A 241 0.21 8.82 -5.51
CA LEU A 241 -0.85 9.15 -6.49
C LEU A 241 -1.02 10.67 -6.69
N ARG A 242 -0.53 11.50 -5.76
CA ARG A 242 -0.56 12.97 -5.85
C ARG A 242 0.62 13.57 -6.63
N THR A 243 1.58 12.77 -7.06
CA THR A 243 2.70 13.24 -7.87
C THR A 243 2.28 13.45 -9.33
N ARG A 244 3.14 14.13 -10.09
CA ARG A 244 2.89 14.39 -11.53
C ARG A 244 3.12 13.15 -12.38
N GLN A 245 4.07 12.33 -11.97
CA GLN A 245 4.47 11.09 -12.64
C GLN A 245 3.41 9.99 -12.50
N SER A 246 2.48 10.13 -11.56
CA SER A 246 1.38 9.18 -11.38
C SER A 246 0.38 9.25 -12.55
N ALA A 247 -0.07 8.08 -12.99
CA ALA A 247 -1.16 7.94 -13.95
C ALA A 247 -2.55 8.23 -13.36
N ALA A 248 -2.65 8.64 -12.09
CA ALA A 248 -3.92 9.08 -11.49
C ALA A 248 -4.57 10.19 -12.33
N THR A 249 -5.89 10.17 -12.47
CA THR A 249 -6.62 11.24 -13.17
C THR A 249 -6.60 12.53 -12.36
N ALA A 250 -6.91 13.67 -13.01
CA ALA A 250 -7.08 14.94 -12.31
C ALA A 250 -8.14 14.85 -11.21
N ALA A 251 -9.27 14.19 -11.50
CA ALA A 251 -10.34 13.97 -10.54
C ALA A 251 -9.88 13.11 -9.35
N HIS A 252 -9.12 12.03 -9.57
CA HIS A 252 -8.60 11.20 -8.48
C HIS A 252 -7.61 11.96 -7.59
N ARG A 253 -6.73 12.76 -8.19
CA ARG A 253 -5.84 13.65 -7.41
C ARG A 253 -6.61 14.68 -6.61
N ALA A 254 -7.68 15.26 -7.18
CA ALA A 254 -8.54 16.22 -6.50
C ALA A 254 -9.30 15.58 -5.33
N ALA A 255 -9.83 14.38 -5.52
CA ALA A 255 -10.51 13.62 -4.46
C ALA A 255 -9.57 13.33 -3.29
N ILE A 256 -8.35 12.84 -3.54
CA ILE A 256 -7.33 12.65 -2.49
C ILE A 256 -7.00 13.97 -1.79
N ALA A 257 -7.00 15.10 -2.50
CA ALA A 257 -6.72 16.40 -1.92
C ALA A 257 -7.81 16.92 -0.99
N ALA A 258 -9.06 16.60 -1.30
CA ALA A 258 -10.23 17.03 -0.55
C ALA A 258 -10.61 16.05 0.57
N ALA A 259 -10.05 14.84 0.57
CA ALA A 259 -10.41 13.79 1.52
C ALA A 259 -10.20 14.21 2.99
N ALA A 260 -11.28 14.13 3.76
CA ALA A 260 -11.25 14.18 5.22
C ALA A 260 -10.69 12.86 5.81
N ASP A 261 -10.46 12.86 7.12
CA ASP A 261 -9.98 11.70 7.87
C ASP A 261 -10.95 10.52 7.86
N THR A 262 -12.26 10.78 7.82
CA THR A 262 -13.31 9.74 7.78
C THR A 262 -13.84 9.42 6.37
N GLU A 263 -13.21 9.96 5.32
CA GLU A 263 -13.81 9.95 3.97
C GLU A 263 -13.75 8.58 3.26
N THR A 264 -12.77 7.73 3.59
CA THR A 264 -12.60 6.46 2.86
C THR A 264 -13.45 5.32 3.43
N VAL A 265 -14.03 4.50 2.55
CA VAL A 265 -14.86 3.34 2.88
C VAL A 265 -14.25 2.04 2.38
N LEU A 266 -14.62 0.91 2.99
CA LEU A 266 -14.43 -0.42 2.41
C LEU A 266 -15.67 -0.80 1.62
N THR A 267 -15.49 -1.23 0.38
CA THR A 267 -16.60 -1.57 -0.55
C THR A 267 -16.19 -2.71 -1.47
N ARG A 268 -17.18 -3.50 -1.93
CA ARG A 268 -17.01 -4.47 -3.03
C ARG A 268 -17.48 -3.93 -4.38
N ALA A 269 -18.19 -2.80 -4.39
CA ALA A 269 -18.91 -2.27 -5.55
C ALA A 269 -18.10 -2.23 -6.85
N MET A 270 -16.83 -1.83 -6.79
CA MET A 270 -16.04 -1.65 -8.01
C MET A 270 -15.34 -2.92 -8.50
N SER A 271 -15.28 -3.99 -7.71
CA SER A 271 -14.46 -5.15 -8.11
C SER A 271 -14.97 -6.52 -7.69
N GLY A 272 -15.93 -6.60 -6.77
CA GLY A 272 -16.39 -7.85 -6.16
C GLY A 272 -15.55 -8.27 -4.96
N ARG A 273 -14.35 -7.70 -4.78
CA ARG A 273 -13.51 -7.84 -3.58
C ARG A 273 -13.50 -6.56 -2.75
N TRP A 274 -13.30 -6.72 -1.44
CA TRP A 274 -13.18 -5.60 -0.51
C TRP A 274 -11.98 -4.73 -0.86
N ALA A 275 -12.24 -3.45 -1.11
CA ALA A 275 -11.22 -2.46 -1.39
C ALA A 275 -11.55 -1.12 -0.73
N ARG A 276 -10.51 -0.38 -0.34
CA ARG A 276 -10.61 0.94 0.29
C ARG A 276 -10.47 2.07 -0.72
N GLY A 277 -11.48 2.94 -0.77
CA GLY A 277 -11.47 4.13 -1.62
C GLY A 277 -12.37 5.25 -1.10
N ILE A 278 -12.31 6.39 -1.78
CA ILE A 278 -13.23 7.51 -1.57
C ILE A 278 -14.55 7.17 -2.31
N PRO A 279 -15.70 7.13 -1.62
CA PRO A 279 -16.97 6.80 -2.25
C PRO A 279 -17.41 7.92 -3.19
N ASN A 280 -17.80 7.55 -4.41
CA ASN A 280 -18.35 8.45 -5.43
C ASN A 280 -19.71 7.94 -5.92
N ARG A 281 -20.28 8.59 -6.95
CA ARG A 281 -21.57 8.23 -7.53
C ARG A 281 -21.66 6.74 -7.86
N ALA A 282 -20.68 6.19 -8.59
CA ALA A 282 -20.70 4.78 -8.98
C ALA A 282 -20.74 3.84 -7.76
N VAL A 283 -19.91 4.08 -6.74
CA VAL A 283 -19.94 3.28 -5.51
C VAL A 283 -21.31 3.37 -4.84
N ARG A 284 -21.86 4.58 -4.67
CA ARG A 284 -23.16 4.77 -3.99
C ARG A 284 -24.32 4.11 -4.73
N GLU A 285 -24.37 4.24 -6.06
CA GLU A 285 -25.46 3.65 -6.86
C GLU A 285 -25.37 2.13 -6.89
N ILE A 286 -24.16 1.55 -7.02
CA ILE A 286 -23.98 0.08 -7.00
C ILE A 286 -24.34 -0.50 -5.63
N GLU A 287 -23.88 0.12 -4.54
CA GLU A 287 -24.22 -0.33 -3.18
C GLU A 287 -25.72 -0.21 -2.91
N ALA A 288 -26.36 0.88 -3.35
CA ALA A 288 -27.80 1.07 -3.18
C ALA A 288 -28.64 0.07 -3.99
N ALA A 289 -28.17 -0.32 -5.19
CA ALA A 289 -28.82 -1.35 -5.99
C ALA A 289 -28.69 -2.76 -5.40
N GLY A 290 -27.67 -3.01 -4.56
CA GLY A 290 -27.44 -4.30 -3.90
C GLY A 290 -26.99 -5.44 -4.81
N ALA A 291 -26.76 -5.17 -6.10
CA ALA A 291 -26.34 -6.16 -7.10
C ALA A 291 -24.84 -6.03 -7.38
N ILE A 292 -24.02 -6.78 -6.62
CA ILE A 292 -22.56 -6.83 -6.76
C ILE A 292 -22.15 -8.26 -7.11
N ALA A 293 -21.59 -8.47 -8.30
CA ALA A 293 -21.06 -9.77 -8.70
C ALA A 293 -19.80 -10.15 -7.90
N PRO A 294 -19.48 -11.44 -7.80
CA PRO A 294 -18.19 -11.90 -7.31
C PRO A 294 -17.02 -11.38 -8.17
N PHE A 295 -15.84 -11.38 -7.58
CA PHE A 295 -14.60 -11.11 -8.33
C PHE A 295 -14.25 -12.33 -9.21
N PRO A 296 -13.66 -12.15 -10.40
CA PRO A 296 -13.31 -10.89 -11.07
C PRO A 296 -14.43 -10.28 -11.91
N ALA A 297 -15.60 -10.91 -12.02
CA ALA A 297 -16.67 -10.49 -12.93
C ALA A 297 -17.12 -9.04 -12.71
N GLN A 298 -17.29 -8.62 -11.45
CA GLN A 298 -17.61 -7.22 -11.12
C GLN A 298 -16.50 -6.24 -11.54
N ASN A 299 -15.23 -6.62 -11.38
CA ASN A 299 -14.12 -5.74 -11.77
C ASN A 299 -14.01 -5.60 -13.29
N TRP A 300 -14.24 -6.69 -14.03
CA TRP A 300 -14.33 -6.68 -15.48
C TRP A 300 -15.46 -5.76 -15.95
N LEU A 301 -16.69 -5.98 -15.46
CA LEU A 301 -17.88 -5.24 -15.86
C LEU A 301 -17.71 -3.73 -15.60
N THR A 302 -17.32 -3.37 -14.38
CA THR A 302 -17.09 -1.96 -14.04
C THR A 302 -15.89 -1.38 -14.77
N GLY A 303 -14.91 -2.21 -15.16
CA GLY A 303 -13.76 -1.82 -15.96
C GLY A 303 -14.17 -1.21 -17.31
N VAL A 304 -15.26 -1.70 -17.91
CA VAL A 304 -15.76 -1.22 -19.20
C VAL A 304 -16.22 0.24 -19.11
N PHE A 305 -17.16 0.56 -18.22
CA PHE A 305 -17.61 1.95 -18.10
C PHE A 305 -16.54 2.86 -17.48
N ARG A 306 -15.67 2.34 -16.61
CA ARG A 306 -14.54 3.12 -16.05
C ARG A 306 -13.57 3.58 -17.13
N ALA A 307 -13.31 2.76 -18.14
CA ALA A 307 -12.44 3.13 -19.24
C ALA A 307 -13.03 4.31 -20.04
N ALA A 308 -14.32 4.26 -20.36
CA ALA A 308 -15.02 5.35 -21.03
C ALA A 308 -15.08 6.63 -20.17
N ALA A 309 -15.42 6.48 -18.89
CA ALA A 309 -15.43 7.58 -17.93
C ALA A 309 -14.05 8.25 -17.78
N ALA A 310 -12.97 7.46 -17.77
CA ALA A 310 -11.62 8.00 -17.68
C ALA A 310 -11.26 8.85 -18.91
N ALA A 311 -11.66 8.40 -20.10
CA ALA A 311 -11.47 9.17 -21.34
C ALA A 311 -12.29 10.47 -21.37
N ALA A 312 -13.48 10.46 -20.77
CA ALA A 312 -14.35 11.63 -20.64
C ALA A 312 -13.98 12.57 -19.46
N GLY A 313 -13.08 12.15 -18.57
CA GLY A 313 -12.74 12.91 -17.36
C GLY A 313 -13.77 12.80 -16.23
N GLU A 314 -14.68 11.83 -16.29
CA GLU A 314 -15.78 11.63 -15.35
C GLU A 314 -15.35 10.90 -14.07
N GLY A 315 -14.79 11.66 -13.13
CA GLY A 315 -14.25 11.13 -11.86
C GLY A 315 -15.26 10.40 -10.97
N GLU A 316 -16.54 10.77 -11.06
CA GLU A 316 -17.62 10.17 -10.27
C GLU A 316 -17.94 8.71 -10.66
N LEU A 317 -17.36 8.23 -11.77
CA LEU A 317 -17.53 6.88 -12.28
C LEU A 317 -16.23 6.06 -12.19
N LEU A 318 -15.17 6.57 -11.55
CA LEU A 318 -13.87 5.90 -11.44
C LEU A 318 -13.70 5.14 -10.12
N SER A 319 -12.71 4.26 -10.06
CA SER A 319 -12.24 3.68 -8.79
C SER A 319 -11.28 4.64 -8.10
N LEU A 320 -11.77 5.43 -7.14
CA LEU A 320 -10.97 6.41 -6.41
C LEU A 320 -10.28 5.79 -5.19
N TRP A 321 -9.39 4.81 -5.42
CA TRP A 321 -8.66 4.13 -4.34
C TRP A 321 -7.77 5.09 -3.55
N ALA A 322 -7.94 5.10 -2.24
CA ALA A 322 -7.20 5.96 -1.31
C ALA A 322 -7.22 5.35 0.09
N GLY A 323 -6.11 5.48 0.83
CA GLY A 323 -6.01 5.02 2.21
C GLY A 323 -6.50 6.08 3.19
N GLN A 324 -6.62 5.71 4.46
CA GLN A 324 -7.13 6.62 5.50
C GLN A 324 -6.24 7.85 5.76
N ALA A 325 -4.98 7.81 5.31
CA ALA A 325 -4.06 8.96 5.35
C ALA A 325 -4.14 9.87 4.11
N ALA A 326 -5.20 9.77 3.28
CA ALA A 326 -5.33 10.54 2.03
C ALA A 326 -5.16 12.05 2.23
N GLY A 327 -5.79 12.64 3.25
CA GLY A 327 -5.68 14.07 3.55
C GLY A 327 -4.27 14.55 3.94
N LEU A 328 -3.37 13.63 4.29
CA LEU A 328 -1.95 13.94 4.54
C LEU A 328 -1.12 14.03 3.26
N ALA A 329 -1.62 13.52 2.13
CA ALA A 329 -0.93 13.54 0.85
C ALA A 329 -0.93 14.95 0.25
N ARG A 330 0.15 15.71 0.49
CA ARG A 330 0.30 17.08 0.00
C ARG A 330 1.08 17.12 -1.32
N ALA A 331 0.53 17.81 -2.32
CA ALA A 331 1.29 18.26 -3.48
C ALA A 331 2.05 19.55 -3.11
N ARG A 332 3.35 19.65 -3.45
CA ARG A 332 4.08 20.93 -3.29
C ARG A 332 3.45 21.98 -4.21
N ARG A 333 3.00 23.11 -3.64
CA ARG A 333 2.87 24.36 -4.39
C ARG A 333 4.29 24.81 -4.75
N ARG A 334 4.58 25.11 -6.02
CA ARG A 334 5.83 25.81 -6.37
C ARG A 334 5.86 27.10 -5.55
N ARG A 335 6.79 27.24 -4.59
CA ARG A 335 7.16 28.56 -4.10
C ARG A 335 7.92 29.25 -5.23
N GLY A 336 7.57 30.50 -5.53
CA GLY A 336 8.08 31.25 -6.67
C GLY A 336 9.59 31.50 -6.64
N GLY A 337 10.15 31.79 -7.81
CA GLY A 337 11.48 32.36 -7.99
C GLY A 337 12.53 31.37 -8.50
N ALA A 338 12.95 31.53 -9.75
CA ALA A 338 13.99 30.76 -10.46
C ALA A 338 15.42 30.98 -9.92
N ARG A 339 15.62 31.22 -8.62
CA ARG A 339 16.94 31.44 -8.00
C ARG A 339 17.01 30.85 -6.59
N ARG A 340 17.05 29.52 -6.50
CA ARG A 340 17.66 28.72 -5.41
C ARG A 340 17.49 27.22 -5.71
N VAL A 341 17.93 26.81 -6.89
CA VAL A 341 18.19 25.40 -7.21
C VAL A 341 19.71 25.28 -7.21
N ALA A 342 20.24 24.54 -6.24
CA ALA A 342 21.66 24.27 -5.92
C ALA A 342 22.02 24.67 -4.48
N ARG A 343 21.43 24.00 -3.48
CA ARG A 343 21.95 23.79 -2.10
C ARG A 343 20.97 22.99 -1.21
N GLY A 344 20.24 22.02 -1.78
CA GLY A 344 19.32 21.14 -1.05
C GLY A 344 19.66 19.65 -1.13
N ALA A 345 20.47 19.23 -2.12
CA ALA A 345 20.93 17.86 -2.31
C ALA A 345 22.41 17.76 -1.90
N ALA A 346 22.65 17.61 -0.60
CA ALA A 346 23.95 17.27 0.04
C ALA A 346 23.88 17.34 1.57
N ARG A 347 22.82 17.92 2.15
CA ARG A 347 22.47 17.65 3.55
C ARG A 347 21.61 16.42 3.56
N GLY A 348 22.26 15.27 3.67
CA GLY A 348 21.60 13.99 3.87
C GLY A 348 20.55 14.10 4.96
N VAL A 349 19.55 13.24 4.87
CA VAL A 349 18.85 12.76 6.06
C VAL A 349 19.94 12.21 6.99
N ARG A 350 20.54 13.08 7.83
CA ARG A 350 21.06 12.63 9.10
C ARG A 350 19.81 12.21 9.84
N LEU A 351 19.47 10.93 9.71
CA LEU A 351 18.93 10.21 10.85
C LEU A 351 19.92 10.55 11.97
N GLY A 352 19.52 11.44 12.88
CA GLY A 352 20.24 11.57 14.13
C GLY A 352 20.44 10.15 14.64
N ARG A 353 21.65 9.82 15.11
CA ARG A 353 21.93 8.53 15.74
C ARG A 353 20.69 8.13 16.55
N VAL A 354 20.05 7.03 16.16
CA VAL A 354 19.09 6.36 17.03
C VAL A 354 19.88 6.14 18.33
N PRO A 355 19.40 6.63 19.48
CA PRO A 355 20.05 6.32 20.74
C PRO A 355 20.22 4.82 20.81
N ASP A 356 21.42 4.37 21.19
CA ASP A 356 21.67 2.97 21.50
C ASP A 356 20.51 2.46 22.37
N PRO A 357 19.84 1.35 22.05
CA PRO A 357 18.72 0.86 22.86
C PRO A 357 19.15 0.58 24.32
N GLU A 358 20.44 0.38 24.57
CA GLU A 358 21.01 0.28 25.93
C GLU A 358 21.26 1.65 26.60
N ALA A 359 21.39 2.75 25.86
CA ALA A 359 21.66 4.08 26.39
C ALA A 359 20.40 4.83 26.89
N VAL A 360 19.21 4.24 26.70
CA VAL A 360 17.94 4.74 27.27
C VAL A 360 17.66 4.08 28.64
N ALA A 361 18.42 3.05 29.01
CA ALA A 361 18.43 2.54 30.37
C ALA A 361 19.45 3.33 31.22
N VAL A 362 19.07 3.66 32.45
CA VAL A 362 19.91 4.36 33.45
C VAL A 362 20.05 5.87 33.25
N ARG A 363 18.94 6.59 33.44
CA ARG A 363 18.91 7.82 34.27
C ARG A 363 17.46 8.26 34.51
N GLY A 364 16.93 7.89 35.68
CA GLY A 364 15.76 8.56 36.26
C GLY A 364 14.47 7.75 36.32
N LEU A 365 14.51 6.51 36.82
CA LEU A 365 13.34 5.87 37.44
C LEU A 365 13.77 5.20 38.75
N GLY A 366 14.20 6.04 39.71
CA GLY A 366 14.16 5.65 41.11
C GLY A 366 12.72 5.78 41.60
N GLY A 367 12.03 4.66 41.76
CA GLY A 367 10.77 4.59 42.51
C GLY A 367 9.51 4.42 41.68
N LEU A 368 9.35 3.29 40.98
CA LEU A 368 8.06 2.60 40.84
C LEU A 368 8.34 1.10 40.93
N GLY A 369 7.70 0.45 41.90
CA GLY A 369 8.04 -0.88 42.39
C GLY A 369 7.75 -2.02 41.42
N HIS A 370 8.48 -3.10 41.65
CA HIS A 370 8.33 -4.47 41.16
C HIS A 370 6.93 -4.84 40.62
N LEU A 371 6.91 -5.27 39.37
CA LEU A 371 6.06 -6.39 38.95
C LEU A 371 6.96 -7.37 38.23
N ASP A 372 7.26 -8.47 38.92
CA ASP A 372 8.17 -9.51 38.48
C ASP A 372 7.66 -10.21 37.22
N ALA A 373 8.62 -10.53 36.35
CA ALA A 373 8.46 -11.34 35.17
C ALA A 373 7.98 -12.75 35.54
N LEU A 374 6.90 -13.21 34.91
CA LEU A 374 6.58 -14.63 34.84
C LEU A 374 7.05 -15.17 33.48
N ASP A 375 8.08 -15.99 33.60
CA ASP A 375 8.79 -16.76 32.59
C ASP A 375 7.85 -17.69 31.81
N ALA A 376 7.63 -17.40 30.52
CA ALA A 376 6.83 -18.23 29.62
C ALA A 376 7.71 -19.27 28.92
N ARG A 377 8.19 -20.25 29.70
CA ARG A 377 8.67 -21.53 29.16
C ARG A 377 8.22 -22.69 30.05
N GLN A 378 7.02 -23.23 29.81
CA GLN A 378 6.75 -24.63 30.09
C GLN A 378 5.60 -25.18 29.25
N ARG A 379 5.81 -26.41 28.75
CA ARG A 379 4.98 -27.14 27.78
C ARG A 379 3.79 -27.84 28.45
N ARG A 380 2.70 -27.97 27.67
CA ARG A 380 1.54 -28.92 27.76
C ARG A 380 0.66 -28.75 29.02
N THR A 381 -0.67 -28.63 28.91
CA THR A 381 -1.59 -29.72 28.49
C THR A 381 -2.98 -29.17 28.14
N VAL A 382 -3.63 -29.80 27.18
CA VAL A 382 -5.01 -29.58 26.74
C VAL A 382 -6.02 -29.89 27.86
N LEU A 383 -6.96 -28.98 28.14
CA LEU A 383 -8.25 -29.30 28.77
C LEU A 383 -9.39 -28.55 28.06
N ARG A 384 -10.46 -29.29 27.77
CA ARG A 384 -11.70 -28.86 27.09
C ARG A 384 -12.76 -28.38 28.10
N PRO A 385 -13.83 -27.71 27.65
CA PRO A 385 -14.64 -26.78 28.44
C PRO A 385 -15.76 -27.46 29.26
N GLY A 386 -16.21 -26.78 30.31
CA GLY A 386 -17.40 -27.13 31.09
C GLY A 386 -18.15 -25.88 31.54
N ASP A 387 -19.47 -25.90 31.28
CA ASP A 387 -20.51 -24.96 31.74
C ASP A 387 -20.55 -24.81 33.26
N GLU A 388 -20.79 -23.59 33.77
CA GLU A 388 -21.75 -23.20 34.83
C GLU A 388 -21.85 -21.65 34.75
N GLY A 389 -22.99 -21.01 34.49
CA GLY A 389 -24.12 -20.85 35.40
C GLY A 389 -24.20 -19.37 35.88
N LEU A 390 -25.21 -18.64 35.41
CA LEU A 390 -25.56 -17.25 35.79
C LEU A 390 -25.99 -17.15 37.26
N ASP A 391 -25.58 -16.12 38.02
CA ASP A 391 -26.52 -15.33 38.86
C ASP A 391 -25.93 -13.96 39.22
N GLY A 392 -26.81 -12.96 39.24
CA GLY A 392 -26.51 -11.55 39.37
C GLY A 392 -26.67 -10.97 40.77
N ARG A 393 -26.72 -9.63 40.75
CA ARG A 393 -26.82 -8.66 41.85
C ARG A 393 -25.50 -8.35 42.55
N ARG A 394 -24.97 -7.15 42.26
CA ARG A 394 -24.54 -6.19 43.29
C ARG A 394 -24.47 -4.76 42.75
N ARG A 395 -25.45 -3.98 43.23
CA ARG A 395 -25.52 -2.55 43.57
C ARG A 395 -24.61 -1.53 42.87
N SER A 396 -25.30 -0.50 42.36
CA SER A 396 -24.83 0.85 42.07
C SER A 396 -23.96 1.46 43.17
N GLY A 397 -22.80 1.99 42.78
CA GLY A 397 -22.01 2.93 43.56
C GLY A 397 -21.43 3.97 42.61
N ASP A 398 -21.90 5.20 42.74
CA ASP A 398 -21.31 6.38 42.11
C ASP A 398 -19.82 6.47 42.47
N VAL A 399 -18.94 6.39 41.47
CA VAL A 399 -17.55 6.82 41.61
C VAL A 399 -17.37 8.09 40.79
N ARG A 400 -17.47 9.23 41.48
CA ARG A 400 -16.97 10.51 40.98
C ARG A 400 -15.45 10.44 40.88
N LEU A 401 -14.93 10.44 39.66
CA LEU A 401 -13.50 10.68 39.38
C LEU A 401 -13.28 12.19 39.28
N ASP A 402 -13.21 12.86 40.44
CA ASP A 402 -12.71 14.23 40.53
C ASP A 402 -11.34 14.24 41.23
N ARG A 403 -10.34 14.72 40.47
CA ARG A 403 -9.05 15.31 40.88
C ARG A 403 -8.01 14.42 41.59
N ALA A 404 -7.03 13.96 40.80
CA ALA A 404 -5.61 14.32 40.95
C ALA A 404 -4.79 13.71 39.80
N VAL A 405 -4.95 14.23 38.58
CA VAL A 405 -3.92 14.03 37.54
C VAL A 405 -2.97 15.22 37.67
N PRO A 406 -1.70 15.04 38.09
CA PRO A 406 -0.75 16.14 38.03
C PRO A 406 -0.61 16.56 36.57
N THR A 407 -0.60 17.87 36.32
CA THR A 407 -0.34 18.44 35.00
C THR A 407 0.98 17.89 34.47
N VAL A 408 0.92 16.89 33.60
CA VAL A 408 2.08 16.43 32.86
C VAL A 408 2.36 17.52 31.84
N ALA A 409 3.41 18.32 32.09
CA ALA A 409 3.90 19.26 31.10
C ALA A 409 4.17 18.49 29.80
N HIS A 410 3.56 18.96 28.71
CA HIS A 410 3.71 18.39 27.38
C HIS A 410 5.21 18.17 27.06
N PRO A 411 5.64 17.01 26.53
CA PRO A 411 7.06 16.74 26.22
C PRO A 411 7.69 17.69 25.19
N ALA A 412 6.90 18.62 24.64
CA ALA A 412 7.37 19.65 23.73
C ALA A 412 8.16 20.77 24.44
N ALA A 413 8.16 20.81 25.78
CA ALA A 413 8.89 21.81 26.55
C ALA A 413 10.40 21.51 26.72
N ARG A 414 10.91 20.39 26.17
CA ARG A 414 12.35 20.08 26.13
C ARG A 414 12.76 19.56 24.74
N ALA A 415 12.62 20.43 23.74
CA ALA A 415 13.03 20.15 22.37
C ALA A 415 14.54 19.91 22.20
N ASP A 416 15.36 20.34 23.17
CA ASP A 416 16.82 20.26 23.10
C ASP A 416 17.36 18.83 23.30
N ALA A 417 16.61 17.95 23.96
CA ALA A 417 17.05 16.57 24.22
C ALA A 417 16.94 15.63 22.99
N PHE A 418 16.21 16.03 21.95
CA PHE A 418 15.96 15.24 20.74
C PHE A 418 16.63 15.81 19.48
N GLY A 419 17.49 16.83 19.61
CA GLY A 419 18.18 17.44 18.46
C GLY A 419 17.26 18.18 17.48
N LEU A 420 16.04 18.53 17.91
CA LEU A 420 15.10 19.34 17.14
C LEU A 420 15.29 20.81 17.52
N GLY A 421 16.46 21.36 17.17
CA GLY A 421 16.76 22.77 17.36
C GLY A 421 15.81 23.65 16.55
N ALA A 422 15.29 24.69 17.20
CA ALA A 422 14.30 25.62 16.68
C ALA A 422 14.86 26.51 15.57
N GLU A 423 14.39 26.32 14.33
CA GLU A 423 14.20 27.42 13.36
C GLU A 423 12.96 27.13 12.49
N GLY A 424 11.89 27.90 12.72
CA GLY A 424 10.72 28.00 11.83
C GLY A 424 9.56 27.02 12.11
N PRO A 425 8.32 27.36 11.68
CA PRO A 425 7.15 26.48 11.84
C PRO A 425 7.38 25.15 11.11
N PRO A 426 6.76 24.04 11.56
CA PRO A 426 7.07 22.71 11.06
C PRO A 426 6.73 22.60 9.57
N GLU A 427 7.75 22.65 8.71
CA GLU A 427 7.61 22.28 7.31
C GLU A 427 7.26 20.78 7.27
N THR A 428 6.04 20.49 6.83
CA THR A 428 5.56 19.14 6.52
C THR A 428 6.09 18.75 5.15
N ASP A 429 7.35 18.32 5.08
CA ASP A 429 7.90 17.79 3.84
C ASP A 429 7.35 16.38 3.59
N ALA A 430 6.71 16.21 2.43
CA ALA A 430 6.20 14.93 1.94
C ALA A 430 7.35 14.05 1.42
N LEU A 431 7.10 12.74 1.31
CA LEU A 431 8.04 11.82 0.69
C LEU A 431 8.21 12.20 -0.79
N HIS A 432 9.42 12.55 -1.19
CA HIS A 432 9.71 13.09 -2.51
C HIS A 432 10.84 12.35 -3.18
N VAL A 433 10.68 12.16 -4.48
CA VAL A 433 11.70 11.69 -5.39
C VAL A 433 11.87 12.76 -6.46
N THR A 434 13.02 13.44 -6.45
CA THR A 434 13.41 14.39 -7.49
C THR A 434 14.37 13.67 -8.41
N ALA A 435 13.97 13.43 -9.66
CA ALA A 435 14.89 13.09 -10.73
C ALA A 435 15.43 14.42 -11.30
N ASP A 436 16.69 14.74 -10.99
CA ASP A 436 17.43 15.75 -11.76
C ASP A 436 17.96 15.04 -13.00
N GLY A 437 17.43 15.44 -14.16
CA GLY A 437 17.93 15.05 -15.47
C GLY A 437 18.00 16.29 -16.34
N ASP A 438 19.19 16.88 -16.43
CA ASP A 438 19.53 17.85 -17.46
C ASP A 438 19.36 17.16 -18.83
N LEU A 439 18.30 17.53 -19.55
CA LEU A 439 18.21 17.37 -21.00
C LEU A 439 18.23 18.76 -21.62
N ASP A 440 19.35 19.45 -21.47
CA ASP A 440 19.72 20.57 -22.32
C ASP A 440 20.58 20.05 -23.48
N GLY A 441 20.01 20.04 -24.67
CA GLY A 441 20.77 19.73 -25.89
C GLY A 441 19.91 19.35 -27.07
N CYS A 442 19.21 20.31 -27.66
CA CYS A 442 19.18 20.58 -29.12
C CYS A 442 17.97 21.46 -29.48
N HIS A 443 18.23 22.77 -29.60
CA HIS A 443 17.44 23.65 -30.43
C HIS A 443 17.70 23.28 -31.90
N GLY A 444 16.63 23.09 -32.66
CA GLY A 444 16.71 22.82 -34.10
C GLY A 444 15.33 22.86 -34.73
N ILE A 445 14.79 24.06 -34.87
CA ILE A 445 13.58 24.37 -35.65
C ILE A 445 13.88 24.02 -37.12
N HIS A 446 13.09 23.12 -37.71
CA HIS A 446 12.70 23.22 -39.11
C HIS A 446 11.37 22.48 -39.34
N CYS A 447 10.30 23.26 -39.42
CA CYS A 447 9.10 22.90 -40.17
C CYS A 447 9.43 23.05 -41.66
N ASP A 448 9.21 22.00 -42.45
CA ASP A 448 8.62 22.11 -43.79
C ASP A 448 8.22 20.75 -44.36
N LEU A 449 7.33 20.79 -45.36
CA LEU A 449 6.89 19.74 -46.30
C LEU A 449 5.58 18.99 -45.98
N THR A 450 4.49 19.67 -46.36
CA THR A 450 3.45 19.21 -47.30
C THR A 450 3.62 17.82 -47.95
N ARG A 451 2.68 16.91 -47.71
CA ARG A 451 1.66 16.45 -48.69
C ARG A 451 0.64 15.53 -48.03
#